data_AF-A0A9W5QJT1-F1
#
_entry.id   AF-A0A9W5QJT1-F1
#
_cell.length_a   1.000
_cell.length_b   1.000
_cell.length_c   1.000
_cell.angle_alpha   90.00
_cell.angle_beta   90.00
_cell.angle_gamma   90.00
#
_symmetry.space_group_name_H-M   'P 1'
#
loop_
_entity.id
_entity.type
_entity.pdbx_description
1 polymer ?
#
loop_
_entity_poly.entity_id
_entity_poly.type
_entity_poly.pdbx_seq_one_letter_code
_entity_poly.pdbx_strand_id
1 'polypeptide(L)'
;MKTSKFQFNRNPIRVLEYREIEQPSIDVLKNTPALWNASLDDALKYGGELTKAAIGAMNLRHDRKYIVVDTKVHMLMPGMCPAIPNWHSDGVPRGSELRPEAKANPHIFAQEKMSTSRFHLLVTGEGCLTEFIGQPVELDVPAEPNTRLYGMVNQQVREKVASGELEAFTVPACTPVEFDWFDIHRGVEATKHEWRYLIRVTETDHMPPQTDLRQIIRTQQQVYVPTDFGW
;
A
#
# COMPACT_ATOMS: atom_id res chain seq x y z
N MET A 1 -25.92 -11.32 5.27
CA MET A 1 -24.60 -11.97 5.34
C MET A 1 -24.18 -11.99 6.81
N LYS A 2 -23.66 -13.10 7.31
CA LYS A 2 -23.17 -13.18 8.69
C LYS A 2 -21.88 -12.37 8.82
N THR A 3 -21.79 -11.53 9.84
CA THR A 3 -20.59 -10.76 10.16
C THR A 3 -19.93 -11.30 11.42
N SER A 4 -18.69 -10.90 11.64
CA SER A 4 -17.95 -11.16 12.88
C SER A 4 -17.03 -9.97 13.14
N LYS A 5 -16.70 -9.75 14.41
CA LYS A 5 -15.79 -8.68 14.82
C LYS A 5 -14.35 -9.04 14.48
N PHE A 6 -13.59 -8.06 14.02
CA PHE A 6 -12.17 -8.19 13.74
C PHE A 6 -11.43 -6.94 14.18
N GLN A 7 -10.32 -7.15 14.90
CA GLN A 7 -9.47 -6.07 15.39
C GLN A 7 -8.43 -5.69 14.33
N PHE A 8 -8.39 -4.44 13.92
CA PHE A 8 -7.37 -3.84 13.05
C PHE A 8 -6.41 -2.94 13.85
N ASN A 9 -5.32 -2.53 13.19
CA ASN A 9 -4.34 -1.55 13.70
C ASN A 9 -3.79 -1.91 15.08
N ARG A 10 -3.34 -3.17 15.23
CA ARG A 10 -2.96 -3.78 16.51
C ARG A 10 -1.58 -3.35 17.01
N ASN A 11 -0.70 -3.04 16.07
CA ASN A 11 0.66 -2.61 16.33
C ASN A 11 0.80 -1.13 15.93
N PRO A 12 1.69 -0.38 16.58
CA PRO A 12 1.96 0.99 16.16
C PRO A 12 2.60 1.02 14.77
N ILE A 13 2.05 1.88 13.90
CA ILE A 13 2.70 2.27 12.65
C ILE A 13 3.95 3.08 12.99
N ARG A 14 5.06 2.80 12.30
CA ARG A 14 6.35 3.47 12.55
C ARG A 14 6.69 4.38 11.39
N VAL A 15 6.62 5.69 11.63
CA VAL A 15 7.10 6.71 10.69
C VAL A 15 8.59 6.95 10.99
N LEU A 16 9.47 6.71 10.01
CA LEU A 16 10.92 6.80 10.19
C LEU A 16 11.44 8.19 9.81
N GLU A 17 11.06 9.22 10.57
CA GLU A 17 11.35 10.63 10.26
C GLU A 17 12.86 10.93 10.10
N TYR A 18 13.73 10.18 10.80
CA TYR A 18 15.19 10.30 10.68
C TYR A 18 15.80 9.60 9.46
N ARG A 19 14.95 9.07 8.56
CA ARG A 19 15.31 8.31 7.36
C ARG A 19 14.66 8.91 6.12
N GLU A 20 14.21 10.16 6.17
CA GLU A 20 13.70 10.84 4.99
C GLU A 20 14.73 10.85 3.85
N ILE A 21 14.25 10.70 2.62
CA ILE A 21 15.06 10.95 1.43
C ILE A 21 14.79 12.37 0.91
N GLU A 22 15.72 12.92 0.17
CA GLU A 22 15.49 14.18 -0.53
C GLU A 22 14.35 14.03 -1.56
N GLN A 23 13.46 15.03 -1.62
CA GLN A 23 12.41 15.07 -2.63
C GLN A 23 13.04 15.03 -4.04
N PRO A 24 12.78 13.99 -4.84
CA PRO A 24 13.44 13.84 -6.12
C PRO A 24 13.01 14.91 -7.11
N SER A 25 13.94 15.27 -8.01
CA SER A 25 13.62 16.14 -9.14
C SER A 25 12.62 15.48 -10.09
N ILE A 26 11.91 16.30 -10.86
CA ILE A 26 10.97 15.83 -11.89
C ILE A 26 11.67 14.91 -12.89
N ASP A 27 12.93 15.19 -13.23
CA ASP A 27 13.68 14.40 -14.20
C ASP A 27 14.00 13.00 -13.66
N VAL A 28 14.35 12.89 -12.37
CA VAL A 28 14.52 11.60 -11.70
C VAL A 28 13.19 10.83 -11.66
N LEU A 29 12.08 11.49 -11.30
CA LEU A 29 10.77 10.85 -11.24
C LEU A 29 10.34 10.26 -12.59
N LYS A 30 10.44 11.04 -13.67
CA LYS A 30 10.04 10.61 -15.02
C LYS A 30 10.85 9.43 -15.55
N ASN A 31 12.12 9.34 -15.17
CA ASN A 31 13.02 8.30 -15.63
C ASN A 31 13.10 7.11 -14.65
N THR A 32 12.35 7.12 -13.54
CA THR A 32 12.32 6.01 -12.59
C THR A 32 11.41 4.88 -13.10
N PRO A 33 11.92 3.65 -13.28
CA PRO A 33 11.10 2.54 -13.73
C PRO A 33 10.02 2.14 -12.71
N ALA A 34 8.83 1.84 -13.23
CA ALA A 34 7.77 1.21 -12.44
C ALA A 34 8.00 -0.31 -12.37
N LEU A 35 7.90 -0.88 -11.18
CA LEU A 35 8.15 -2.29 -10.90
C LEU A 35 6.89 -2.93 -10.33
N TRP A 36 6.64 -4.18 -10.72
CA TRP A 36 5.55 -4.97 -10.18
C TRP A 36 6.05 -6.30 -9.66
N ASN A 37 5.77 -6.56 -8.38
CA ASN A 37 6.12 -7.80 -7.71
C ASN A 37 7.59 -8.23 -7.95
N ALA A 38 8.51 -7.26 -7.94
CA ALA A 38 9.93 -7.50 -8.19
C ALA A 38 10.57 -8.17 -6.98
N SER A 39 11.61 -8.99 -7.20
CA SER A 39 12.52 -9.34 -6.11
C SER A 39 13.28 -8.10 -5.63
N LEU A 40 13.83 -8.15 -4.40
CA LEU A 40 14.70 -7.08 -3.91
C LEU A 40 15.91 -6.85 -4.83
N ASP A 41 16.53 -7.93 -5.32
CA ASP A 41 17.69 -7.87 -6.21
C ASP A 41 17.34 -7.21 -7.56
N ASP A 42 16.20 -7.59 -8.17
CA ASP A 42 15.74 -6.97 -9.40
C ASP A 42 15.38 -5.50 -9.19
N ALA A 43 14.79 -5.15 -8.04
CA ALA A 43 14.48 -3.76 -7.72
C ALA A 43 15.74 -2.90 -7.56
N LEU A 44 16.77 -3.41 -6.89
CA LEU A 44 18.06 -2.73 -6.77
C LEU A 44 18.78 -2.62 -8.11
N LYS A 45 18.64 -3.62 -8.99
CA LYS A 45 19.28 -3.64 -10.30
C LYS A 45 18.59 -2.75 -11.34
N TYR A 46 17.27 -2.76 -11.38
CA TYR A 46 16.48 -2.15 -12.46
C TYR A 46 15.60 -0.99 -12.01
N GLY A 47 15.42 -0.73 -10.71
CA GLY A 47 14.52 0.31 -10.21
C GLY A 47 15.04 1.74 -10.27
N GLY A 48 16.29 1.95 -10.67
CA GLY A 48 16.93 3.28 -10.72
C GLY A 48 17.30 3.85 -9.35
N GLU A 49 17.91 5.04 -9.34
CA GLU A 49 18.49 5.64 -8.13
C GLU A 49 17.44 6.00 -7.07
N LEU A 50 16.26 6.48 -7.47
CA LEU A 50 15.17 6.79 -6.53
C LEU A 50 14.70 5.54 -5.77
N THR A 51 14.53 4.41 -6.48
CA THR A 51 14.15 3.15 -5.85
C THR A 51 15.23 2.64 -4.90
N LYS A 52 16.51 2.73 -5.27
CA LYS A 52 17.62 2.36 -4.38
C LYS A 52 17.66 3.25 -3.13
N ALA A 53 17.51 4.56 -3.28
CA ALA A 53 17.49 5.50 -2.17
C ALA A 53 16.33 5.20 -1.21
N ALA A 54 15.12 4.98 -1.73
CA ALA A 54 13.96 4.66 -0.92
C ALA A 54 14.10 3.31 -0.19
N ILE A 55 14.63 2.27 -0.85
CA ILE A 55 14.94 0.98 -0.20
C ILE A 55 16.00 1.15 0.90
N GLY A 56 17.06 1.91 0.65
CA GLY A 56 18.13 2.16 1.62
C GLY A 56 17.66 2.94 2.86
N ALA A 57 16.61 3.74 2.72
CA ALA A 57 15.98 4.48 3.82
C ALA A 57 15.15 3.57 4.74
N MET A 58 14.55 2.49 4.19
CA MET A 58 13.70 1.56 4.93
C MET A 58 14.48 0.72 5.96
N ASN A 59 13.75 0.16 6.93
CA ASN A 59 14.28 -0.71 7.99
C ASN A 59 13.96 -2.18 7.69
N LEU A 60 14.46 -2.70 6.57
CA LEU A 60 14.23 -4.10 6.16
C LEU A 60 14.92 -5.05 7.15
N ARG A 61 14.23 -6.11 7.58
CA ARG A 61 14.75 -7.05 8.60
C ARG A 61 15.28 -8.35 8.01
N HIS A 62 14.89 -8.70 6.79
CA HIS A 62 15.32 -9.92 6.10
C HIS A 62 14.98 -11.20 6.88
N ASP A 63 13.88 -11.18 7.65
CA ASP A 63 13.42 -12.26 8.54
C ASP A 63 12.19 -13.02 8.00
N ARG A 64 11.96 -12.90 6.68
CA ARG A 64 10.86 -13.53 5.94
C ARG A 64 11.39 -14.21 4.69
N LYS A 65 10.66 -15.19 4.16
CA LYS A 65 11.09 -15.97 2.98
C LYS A 65 11.30 -15.10 1.75
N TYR A 66 10.49 -14.06 1.58
CA TYR A 66 10.47 -13.22 0.41
C TYR A 66 10.48 -11.73 0.78
N ILE A 67 11.18 -10.95 -0.04
CA ILE A 67 11.06 -9.49 -0.09
C ILE A 67 10.61 -9.12 -1.49
N VAL A 68 9.45 -8.47 -1.56
CA VAL A 68 8.79 -8.09 -2.80
C VAL A 68 8.71 -6.57 -2.90
N VAL A 69 9.03 -6.02 -4.07
CA VAL A 69 9.02 -4.56 -4.32
C VAL A 69 8.03 -4.22 -5.43
N ASP A 70 7.10 -3.31 -5.12
CA ASP A 70 6.23 -2.63 -6.08
C ASP A 70 6.60 -1.14 -6.14
N THR A 71 6.77 -0.59 -7.35
CA THR A 71 6.91 0.87 -7.53
C THR A 71 5.92 1.39 -8.56
N LYS A 72 5.46 2.62 -8.36
CA LYS A 72 4.60 3.31 -9.32
C LYS A 72 5.00 4.78 -9.43
N VAL A 73 5.10 5.26 -10.66
CA VAL A 73 5.24 6.67 -10.99
C VAL A 73 3.96 7.10 -11.70
N HIS A 74 3.34 8.19 -11.28
CA HIS A 74 2.16 8.75 -11.95
C HIS A 74 2.33 10.25 -12.12
N MET A 75 1.86 10.79 -13.24
CA MET A 75 1.44 12.19 -13.29
C MET A 75 -0.01 12.24 -12.81
N LEU A 76 -0.28 13.00 -11.76
CA LEU A 76 -1.61 13.19 -11.21
C LEU A 76 -2.06 14.64 -11.39
N MET A 77 -3.35 14.82 -11.62
CA MET A 77 -4.04 16.10 -11.56
C MET A 77 -5.06 16.07 -10.42
N PRO A 78 -5.53 17.23 -9.92
CA PRO A 78 -6.62 17.28 -8.95
C PRO A 78 -7.81 16.42 -9.38
N GLY A 79 -8.36 15.59 -8.50
CA GLY A 79 -9.42 14.64 -8.84
C GLY A 79 -8.93 13.22 -9.18
N MET A 80 -7.66 13.05 -9.55
CA MET A 80 -7.12 11.74 -9.93
C MET A 80 -6.72 10.92 -8.71
N CYS A 81 -6.93 9.60 -8.76
CA CYS A 81 -6.48 8.66 -7.73
C CYS A 81 -5.43 7.69 -8.27
N PRO A 82 -4.25 7.53 -7.63
CA PRO A 82 -3.20 6.60 -8.08
C PRO A 82 -3.51 5.13 -7.78
N ALA A 83 -4.55 4.89 -6.98
CA ALA A 83 -5.07 3.58 -6.59
C ALA A 83 -6.55 3.73 -6.22
N ILE A 84 -7.23 2.62 -5.96
CA ILE A 84 -8.61 2.64 -5.45
C ILE A 84 -8.59 3.36 -4.07
N PRO A 85 -9.28 4.49 -3.88
CA PRO A 85 -9.06 5.41 -2.75
C PRO A 85 -9.77 5.00 -1.45
N ASN A 86 -10.21 3.76 -1.34
CA ASN A 86 -10.98 3.27 -0.19
C ASN A 86 -10.06 2.76 0.92
N TRP A 87 -10.53 2.85 2.17
CA TRP A 87 -9.81 2.29 3.33
C TRP A 87 -9.71 0.76 3.22
N HIS A 88 -8.50 0.24 3.38
CA HIS A 88 -8.19 -1.18 3.35
C HIS A 88 -6.95 -1.50 4.17
N SER A 89 -6.72 -2.80 4.40
CA SER A 89 -5.42 -3.33 4.82
C SER A 89 -4.81 -4.14 3.68
N ASP A 90 -3.50 -4.33 3.66
CA ASP A 90 -2.81 -5.05 2.58
C ASP A 90 -2.67 -6.55 2.89
N GLY A 91 -2.48 -7.37 1.85
CA GLY A 91 -2.01 -8.75 2.02
C GLY A 91 -3.03 -9.77 2.53
N VAL A 92 -4.34 -9.47 2.50
CA VAL A 92 -5.38 -10.42 2.95
C VAL A 92 -5.30 -11.73 2.13
N PRO A 93 -5.17 -12.91 2.78
CA PRO A 93 -5.11 -14.21 2.12
C PRO A 93 -6.33 -14.51 1.24
N ARG A 94 -6.12 -15.20 0.12
CA ARG A 94 -7.17 -15.54 -0.85
C ARG A 94 -7.03 -16.97 -1.35
N GLY A 95 -8.18 -17.58 -1.68
CA GLY A 95 -8.24 -18.91 -2.26
C GLY A 95 -7.85 -20.03 -1.29
N SER A 96 -7.83 -21.27 -1.79
CA SER A 96 -7.49 -22.46 -1.01
C SER A 96 -6.02 -22.47 -0.55
N GLU A 97 -5.13 -21.87 -1.33
CA GLU A 97 -3.70 -21.75 -1.03
C GLU A 97 -3.36 -20.57 -0.11
N LEU A 98 -4.36 -19.75 0.28
CA LEU A 98 -4.18 -18.58 1.15
C LEU A 98 -3.14 -17.58 0.63
N ARG A 99 -3.06 -17.41 -0.69
CA ARG A 99 -2.13 -16.52 -1.39
C ARG A 99 -2.75 -15.13 -1.58
N PRO A 100 -2.16 -14.03 -1.05
CA PRO A 100 -2.76 -12.70 -1.14
C PRO A 100 -3.02 -12.17 -2.56
N GLU A 101 -2.23 -12.62 -3.53
CA GLU A 101 -2.29 -12.26 -4.94
C GLU A 101 -3.33 -13.06 -5.75
N ALA A 102 -3.90 -14.11 -5.18
CA ALA A 102 -4.84 -14.97 -5.88
C ALA A 102 -6.15 -14.22 -6.22
N LYS A 103 -6.71 -14.47 -7.40
CA LYS A 103 -8.02 -13.92 -7.82
C LYS A 103 -9.19 -14.68 -7.16
N ALA A 104 -9.29 -14.58 -5.84
CA ALA A 104 -10.33 -15.23 -5.04
C ALA A 104 -10.84 -14.33 -3.91
N ASN A 105 -11.88 -14.78 -3.23
CA ASN A 105 -12.47 -14.05 -2.11
C ASN A 105 -11.46 -13.88 -0.97
N PRO A 106 -11.38 -12.68 -0.35
CA PRO A 106 -10.48 -12.41 0.76
C PRO A 106 -10.94 -13.12 2.03
N HIS A 107 -10.01 -13.72 2.75
CA HIS A 107 -10.23 -14.47 3.99
C HIS A 107 -9.46 -13.82 5.15
N ILE A 108 -10.01 -12.74 5.72
CA ILE A 108 -9.37 -11.92 6.76
C ILE A 108 -8.97 -12.75 8.01
N PHE A 109 -9.81 -13.68 8.45
CA PHE A 109 -9.53 -14.53 9.62
C PHE A 109 -8.42 -15.56 9.40
N ALA A 110 -8.00 -15.82 8.15
CA ALA A 110 -6.85 -16.69 7.91
C ALA A 110 -5.54 -16.04 8.41
N GLN A 111 -5.45 -14.71 8.43
CA GLN A 111 -4.25 -13.99 8.90
C GLN A 111 -3.89 -14.32 10.36
N GLU A 112 -4.89 -14.61 11.20
CA GLU A 112 -4.69 -14.97 12.61
C GLU A 112 -3.85 -16.24 12.82
N LYS A 113 -3.80 -17.09 11.78
CA LYS A 113 -3.13 -18.41 11.84
C LYS A 113 -1.86 -18.44 11.00
N MET A 114 -1.47 -17.31 10.41
CA MET A 114 -0.37 -17.21 9.46
C MET A 114 0.74 -16.32 10.03
N SER A 115 1.97 -16.48 9.54
CA SER A 115 3.07 -15.59 9.91
C SER A 115 2.80 -14.17 9.42
N THR A 116 3.18 -13.16 10.20
CA THR A 116 2.89 -11.76 9.85
C THR A 116 3.72 -11.28 8.67
N SER A 117 3.11 -10.51 7.77
CA SER A 117 3.83 -9.76 6.74
C SER A 117 4.14 -8.36 7.24
N ARG A 118 5.27 -7.80 6.80
CA ARG A 118 5.70 -6.43 7.10
C ARG A 118 5.74 -5.62 5.82
N PHE A 119 5.22 -4.41 5.87
CA PHE A 119 5.14 -3.51 4.74
C PHE A 119 5.95 -2.26 5.06
N HIS A 120 6.64 -1.77 4.06
CA HIS A 120 7.33 -0.49 4.07
C HIS A 120 6.77 0.33 2.91
N LEU A 121 6.40 1.57 3.16
CA LEU A 121 5.85 2.48 2.16
C LEU A 121 6.61 3.79 2.18
N LEU A 122 6.88 4.34 1.00
CA LEU A 122 7.32 5.72 0.84
C LEU A 122 6.61 6.32 -0.37
N VAL A 123 6.17 7.57 -0.22
CA VAL A 123 5.49 8.35 -1.25
C VAL A 123 6.18 9.71 -1.38
N THR A 124 6.41 10.17 -2.61
CA THR A 124 6.95 11.52 -2.88
C THR A 124 5.85 12.47 -3.33
N GLY A 125 6.12 13.78 -3.28
CA GLY A 125 5.14 14.82 -3.63
C GLY A 125 4.26 15.18 -2.44
N GLU A 126 3.33 16.11 -2.63
CA GLU A 126 2.59 16.73 -1.53
C GLU A 126 1.06 16.59 -1.66
N GLY A 127 0.57 16.37 -2.86
CA GLY A 127 -0.84 16.42 -3.20
C GLY A 127 -1.58 15.10 -3.05
N CYS A 128 -0.90 13.98 -2.81
CA CYS A 128 -1.50 12.64 -2.78
C CYS A 128 -0.77 11.69 -1.81
N LEU A 129 -0.61 12.12 -0.56
CA LEU A 129 0.03 11.34 0.50
C LEU A 129 -0.91 10.27 1.06
N THR A 130 -0.34 9.22 1.62
CA THR A 130 -1.12 8.11 2.19
C THR A 130 -1.65 8.51 3.57
N GLU A 131 -2.88 8.14 3.86
CA GLU A 131 -3.48 8.27 5.19
C GLU A 131 -3.57 6.91 5.86
N PHE A 132 -3.39 6.91 7.18
CA PHE A 132 -3.50 5.74 8.05
C PHE A 132 -4.45 6.00 9.21
N ILE A 133 -5.01 4.93 9.75
CA ILE A 133 -5.64 4.95 11.08
C ILE A 133 -4.55 4.64 12.12
N GLY A 134 -4.35 5.52 13.10
CA GLY A 134 -3.26 5.40 14.07
C GLY A 134 -3.59 4.57 15.32
N GLN A 135 -4.85 4.20 15.50
CA GLN A 135 -5.37 3.58 16.71
C GLN A 135 -6.04 2.23 16.44
N PRO A 136 -5.99 1.29 17.40
CA PRO A 136 -6.71 0.02 17.27
C PRO A 136 -8.21 0.23 17.09
N VAL A 137 -8.82 -0.53 16.19
CA VAL A 137 -10.25 -0.44 15.91
C VAL A 137 -10.87 -1.82 15.67
N GLU A 138 -12.05 -2.04 16.26
CA GLU A 138 -12.85 -3.23 16.00
C GLU A 138 -13.94 -2.91 14.96
N LEU A 139 -13.97 -3.68 13.87
CA LEU A 139 -14.92 -3.51 12.77
C LEU A 139 -15.69 -4.82 12.52
N ASP A 140 -16.91 -4.69 12.02
CA ASP A 140 -17.64 -5.83 11.46
C ASP A 140 -17.08 -6.20 10.08
N VAL A 141 -16.73 -7.48 9.90
CA VAL A 141 -16.25 -8.03 8.63
C VAL A 141 -17.08 -9.26 8.24
N PRO A 142 -17.07 -9.72 6.97
CA PRO A 142 -17.69 -10.98 6.60
C PRO A 142 -17.13 -12.14 7.44
N ALA A 143 -18.02 -12.97 8.01
CA ALA A 143 -17.60 -14.14 8.80
C ALA A 143 -16.92 -15.24 7.96
N GLU A 144 -17.13 -15.21 6.64
CA GLU A 144 -16.60 -16.15 5.65
C GLU A 144 -16.00 -15.38 4.47
N PRO A 145 -15.12 -15.99 3.65
CA PRO A 145 -14.46 -15.30 2.55
C PRO A 145 -15.42 -14.60 1.58
N ASN A 146 -15.33 -13.27 1.45
CA ASN A 146 -16.29 -12.50 0.67
C ASN A 146 -15.69 -11.20 0.09
N THR A 147 -16.04 -10.87 -1.16
CA THR A 147 -15.57 -9.66 -1.86
C THR A 147 -16.03 -8.35 -1.20
N ARG A 148 -17.06 -8.38 -0.34
CA ARG A 148 -17.56 -7.21 0.39
C ARG A 148 -16.65 -6.71 1.52
N LEU A 149 -15.60 -7.44 1.89
CA LEU A 149 -14.71 -7.12 3.02
C LEU A 149 -14.31 -5.64 3.05
N TYR A 150 -13.64 -5.13 2.02
CA TYR A 150 -13.18 -3.74 2.02
C TYR A 150 -14.27 -2.72 1.74
N GLY A 151 -15.41 -3.14 1.17
CA GLY A 151 -16.60 -2.28 1.11
C GLY A 151 -17.11 -1.98 2.52
N MET A 152 -17.17 -3.00 3.39
CA MET A 152 -17.59 -2.86 4.79
C MET A 152 -16.56 -2.10 5.64
N VAL A 153 -15.27 -2.39 5.48
CA VAL A 153 -14.20 -1.68 6.18
C VAL A 153 -14.24 -0.19 5.81
N ASN A 154 -14.31 0.11 4.51
CA ASN A 154 -14.38 1.48 4.04
C ASN A 154 -15.58 2.25 4.58
N GLN A 155 -16.77 1.65 4.55
CA GLN A 155 -17.97 2.29 5.07
C GLN A 155 -17.82 2.64 6.56
N GLN A 156 -17.47 1.66 7.38
CA GLN A 156 -17.37 1.86 8.83
C GLN A 156 -16.27 2.85 9.20
N VAL A 157 -15.09 2.77 8.58
CA VAL A 157 -13.99 3.70 8.85
C VAL A 157 -14.38 5.13 8.47
N ARG A 158 -15.04 5.33 7.32
CA ARG A 158 -15.53 6.67 6.92
C ARG A 158 -16.55 7.23 7.91
N GLU A 159 -17.50 6.42 8.35
CA GLU A 159 -18.51 6.84 9.34
C GLU A 159 -17.87 7.24 10.67
N LYS A 160 -16.90 6.44 11.15
CA LYS A 160 -16.19 6.69 12.41
C LYS A 160 -15.24 7.88 12.35
N VAL A 161 -14.57 8.11 11.22
CA VAL A 161 -13.76 9.32 11.02
C VAL A 161 -14.66 10.55 10.95
N ALA A 162 -15.80 10.47 10.25
CA ALA A 162 -16.75 11.58 10.15
C ALA A 162 -17.41 11.94 11.48
N SER A 163 -17.61 10.96 12.38
CA SER A 163 -18.14 11.19 13.72
C SER A 163 -17.08 11.64 14.75
N GLY A 164 -15.80 11.62 14.39
CA GLY A 164 -14.68 11.90 15.29
C GLY A 164 -14.33 10.75 16.25
N GLU A 165 -14.87 9.54 16.02
CA GLU A 165 -14.53 8.34 16.81
C GLU A 165 -13.15 7.78 16.43
N LEU A 166 -12.74 7.93 15.17
CA LEU A 166 -11.41 7.57 14.67
C LEU A 166 -10.68 8.79 14.12
N GLU A 167 -9.40 8.88 14.41
CA GLU A 167 -8.51 9.86 13.80
C GLU A 167 -7.69 9.20 12.67
N ALA A 168 -7.71 9.85 11.52
CA ALA A 168 -6.82 9.54 10.41
C ALA A 168 -5.65 10.52 10.41
N PHE A 169 -4.45 10.04 10.13
CA PHE A 169 -3.27 10.89 9.99
C PHE A 169 -2.59 10.64 8.64
N THR A 170 -2.00 11.70 8.09
CA THR A 170 -1.26 11.66 6.82
C THR A 170 0.21 11.45 7.10
N VAL A 171 0.82 10.47 6.42
CA VAL A 171 2.27 10.26 6.54
C VAL A 171 3.04 11.28 5.69
N PRO A 172 4.18 11.79 6.17
CA PRO A 172 4.94 12.80 5.47
C PRO A 172 5.52 12.28 4.15
N ALA A 173 5.70 13.19 3.20
CA ALA A 173 6.39 12.91 1.95
C ALA A 173 7.82 12.42 2.19
N CYS A 174 8.32 11.59 1.28
CA CYS A 174 9.70 11.11 1.24
C CYS A 174 10.18 10.41 2.51
N THR A 175 9.26 10.02 3.40
CA THR A 175 9.56 9.38 4.67
C THR A 175 9.11 7.92 4.63
N PRO A 176 10.00 6.95 4.95
CA PRO A 176 9.60 5.56 5.05
C PRO A 176 8.64 5.33 6.22
N VAL A 177 7.62 4.51 5.98
CA VAL A 177 6.65 4.09 6.98
C VAL A 177 6.62 2.57 7.04
N GLU A 178 6.79 1.99 8.23
CA GLU A 178 6.69 0.56 8.48
C GLU A 178 5.35 0.23 9.16
N PHE A 179 4.63 -0.77 8.64
CA PHE A 179 3.31 -1.20 9.11
C PHE A 179 3.11 -2.71 8.81
N ASP A 180 2.00 -3.29 9.28
CA ASP A 180 1.64 -4.69 9.04
C ASP A 180 0.28 -4.84 8.32
N TRP A 181 -0.08 -6.07 7.95
CA TRP A 181 -1.30 -6.39 7.21
C TRP A 181 -2.63 -6.19 7.98
N PHE A 182 -2.58 -5.74 9.23
CA PHE A 182 -3.74 -5.31 10.00
C PHE A 182 -3.92 -3.80 9.99
N ASP A 183 -2.97 -3.03 9.47
CA ASP A 183 -3.04 -1.57 9.47
C ASP A 183 -3.91 -1.04 8.32
N ILE A 184 -4.99 -0.36 8.71
CA ILE A 184 -5.90 0.30 7.79
C ILE A 184 -5.27 1.59 7.26
N HIS A 185 -5.26 1.71 5.93
CA HIS A 185 -4.74 2.86 5.22
C HIS A 185 -5.49 3.11 3.90
N ARG A 186 -5.23 4.27 3.28
CA ARG A 186 -5.72 4.59 1.94
C ARG A 186 -4.80 5.55 1.19
N GLY A 187 -4.80 5.44 -0.13
CA GLY A 187 -4.39 6.55 -0.99
C GLY A 187 -5.52 7.56 -1.10
N VAL A 188 -5.22 8.85 -1.02
CA VAL A 188 -6.20 9.92 -1.18
C VAL A 188 -6.28 10.39 -2.63
N GLU A 189 -7.34 11.13 -2.94
CA GLU A 189 -7.45 11.85 -4.20
C GLU A 189 -6.34 12.91 -4.29
N ALA A 190 -5.73 13.04 -5.47
CA ALA A 190 -4.72 14.06 -5.70
C ALA A 190 -5.35 15.46 -5.59
N THR A 191 -4.63 16.36 -4.94
CA THR A 191 -5.01 17.77 -4.76
C THR A 191 -4.14 18.73 -5.57
N LYS A 192 -3.06 18.23 -6.18
CA LYS A 192 -2.09 18.99 -6.95
C LYS A 192 -1.82 18.34 -8.30
N HIS A 193 -1.33 19.16 -9.24
CA HIS A 193 -0.79 18.68 -10.50
C HIS A 193 0.71 18.39 -10.32
N GLU A 194 1.07 17.12 -10.16
CA GLU A 194 2.46 16.73 -9.87
C GLU A 194 2.78 15.29 -10.26
N TRP A 195 4.08 14.99 -10.33
CA TRP A 195 4.58 13.63 -10.40
C TRP A 195 4.65 13.02 -9.00
N ARG A 196 4.07 11.83 -8.85
CA ARG A 196 4.07 11.05 -7.62
C ARG A 196 4.78 9.72 -7.82
N TYR A 197 5.82 9.47 -7.03
CA TYR A 197 6.40 8.15 -6.86
C TYR A 197 5.84 7.48 -5.61
N LEU A 198 5.56 6.20 -5.71
CA LEU A 198 5.26 5.32 -4.59
C LEU A 198 6.13 4.08 -4.71
N ILE A 199 6.68 3.66 -3.58
CA ILE A 199 7.27 2.34 -3.41
C ILE A 199 6.61 1.64 -2.23
N ARG A 200 6.28 0.37 -2.43
CA ARG A 200 5.91 -0.53 -1.35
C ARG A 200 6.85 -1.73 -1.36
N VAL A 201 7.50 -1.99 -0.24
CA VAL A 201 8.33 -3.18 -0.01
C VAL A 201 7.63 -4.08 0.99
N THR A 202 7.45 -5.35 0.66
CA THR A 202 6.75 -6.34 1.48
C THR A 202 7.72 -7.44 1.88
N GLU A 203 7.94 -7.64 3.18
CA GLU A 203 8.62 -8.81 3.73
C GLU A 203 7.54 -9.84 4.13
N THR A 204 7.49 -10.98 3.45
CA THR A 204 6.40 -11.96 3.60
C THR A 204 6.85 -13.40 3.38
N ASP A 205 6.12 -14.35 3.95
CA ASP A 205 6.30 -15.79 3.69
C ASP A 205 5.32 -16.34 2.65
N HIS A 206 4.37 -15.52 2.18
CA HIS A 206 3.14 -15.99 1.52
C HIS A 206 3.08 -15.74 0.03
N MET A 207 3.95 -14.86 -0.49
CA MET A 207 3.96 -14.46 -1.91
C MET A 207 5.41 -14.35 -2.40
N PRO A 208 5.86 -15.24 -3.30
CA PRO A 208 7.17 -15.10 -3.94
C PRO A 208 7.17 -13.96 -4.98
N PRO A 209 8.33 -13.36 -5.28
CA PRO A 209 8.46 -12.39 -6.35
C PRO A 209 8.20 -13.01 -7.72
N GLN A 210 7.81 -12.17 -8.68
CA GLN A 210 7.75 -12.53 -10.10
C GLN A 210 9.18 -12.82 -10.61
N THR A 211 9.31 -13.72 -11.60
CA THR A 211 10.59 -14.10 -12.20
C THR A 211 10.71 -13.68 -13.67
N ASP A 212 9.60 -13.38 -14.34
CA ASP A 212 9.61 -12.86 -15.72
C ASP A 212 9.85 -11.34 -15.72
N LEU A 213 11.05 -10.93 -16.14
CA LEU A 213 11.43 -9.51 -16.23
C LEU A 213 10.48 -8.65 -17.07
N ARG A 214 9.79 -9.24 -18.06
CA ARG A 214 8.82 -8.53 -18.90
C ARG A 214 7.54 -8.18 -18.14
N GLN A 215 7.25 -8.90 -17.06
CA GLN A 215 6.13 -8.62 -16.17
C GLN A 215 6.55 -7.73 -15.00
N ILE A 216 7.81 -7.83 -14.57
CA ILE A 216 8.38 -7.01 -13.50
C ILE A 216 8.46 -5.55 -13.93
N ILE A 217 9.07 -5.26 -15.08
CA ILE A 217 9.22 -3.88 -15.56
C ILE A 217 7.93 -3.45 -16.22
N ARG A 218 7.21 -2.53 -15.58
CA ARG A 218 5.97 -1.97 -16.10
C ARG A 218 6.22 -0.71 -16.88
N THR A 219 5.72 -0.70 -18.12
CA THR A 219 5.70 0.48 -18.98
C THR A 219 4.33 1.14 -19.05
N GLN A 220 3.30 0.50 -18.49
CA GLN A 220 1.94 1.04 -18.42
C GLN A 220 1.72 1.76 -17.09
N GLN A 221 1.02 2.89 -17.16
CA GLN A 221 0.51 3.61 -16.00
C GLN A 221 -1.01 3.47 -15.94
N GLN A 222 -1.54 3.32 -14.72
CA GLN A 222 -2.97 3.25 -14.47
C GLN A 222 -3.34 4.35 -13.48
N VAL A 223 -4.39 5.10 -13.80
CA VAL A 223 -4.98 6.10 -12.92
C VAL A 223 -6.48 5.88 -12.86
N TYR A 224 -7.10 6.19 -11.73
CA TYR A 224 -8.54 6.19 -11.57
C TYR A 224 -9.03 7.64 -11.58
N VAL A 225 -10.13 7.88 -12.29
CA VAL A 225 -10.75 9.20 -12.42
C VAL A 225 -12.24 9.12 -12.11
N PRO A 226 -12.85 10.20 -11.56
CA PRO A 226 -14.30 10.34 -11.47
C PRO A 226 -14.99 10.16 -12.83
N THR A 227 -16.26 9.75 -12.83
CA THR A 227 -17.03 9.55 -14.07
C THR A 227 -17.29 10.84 -14.83
N ASP A 228 -17.26 11.97 -14.14
CA ASP A 228 -17.42 13.33 -14.65
C ASP A 228 -16.08 14.03 -14.92
N PHE A 229 -14.97 13.29 -14.91
CA PHE A 229 -13.65 13.82 -15.21
C PHE A 229 -13.48 14.11 -16.71
N GLY A 230 -13.63 15.37 -17.11
CA GLY A 230 -13.54 15.81 -18.50
C GLY A 230 -13.62 17.33 -18.67
N TRP A 231 -13.53 17.78 -19.93
CA TRP A 231 -13.73 19.16 -20.36
C TRP A 231 -15.18 19.39 -20.79
#